data_AF-A0A2W6CFS5-F1
#
_entry.id   AF-A0A2W6CFS5-F1
#
_cell.length_a   1.000
_cell.length_b   1.000
_cell.length_c   1.000
_cell.angle_alpha   90.00
_cell.angle_beta   90.00
_cell.angle_gamma   90.00
#
_symmetry.space_group_name_H-M   'P 1'
#
loop_
_entity.id
_entity.type
_entity.pdbx_description
1 polymer ?
#
loop_
_entity_poly.entity_id
_entity_poly.type
_entity_poly.pdbx_seq_one_letter_code
_entity_poly.pdbx_strand_id
1 'polypeptide(L)'
;MWAAAGQLHPPPEIAAIRELTRYRKKLIEQRASELQRLAKVLEDSGIKIDSVASTLTTLSARDMIEALIAGQRDPAVLADLARGVIRKKIPELTLACAGRFGDQHALMCTLHLEHIDHLADMIARLDTRIDEATLPFAQQTELLATIPGIGERAAQVIISEIGIDMSRFPTAA
;
A
#
# COMPACT_ATOMS: atom_id res chain seq x y z
N MET A 1 -0.29 22.17 44.77
CA MET A 1 -0.51 20.73 45.07
C MET A 1 -1.71 20.23 44.25
N TRP A 2 -1.51 20.08 42.94
CA TRP A 2 -2.46 19.45 42.02
C TRP A 2 -1.78 18.18 41.51
N ALA A 3 -2.32 17.02 41.89
CA ALA A 3 -1.91 15.75 41.32
C ALA A 3 -2.49 15.67 39.91
N ALA A 4 -1.64 15.76 38.89
CA ALA A 4 -2.04 15.47 37.53
C ALA A 4 -2.24 13.95 37.41
N ALA A 5 -3.49 13.53 37.25
CA ALA A 5 -3.84 12.18 36.85
C ALA A 5 -3.16 11.84 35.51
N GLY A 6 -2.44 10.72 35.47
CA GLY A 6 -2.46 9.79 34.33
C GLY A 6 -1.96 10.26 32.97
N GLN A 7 -0.84 10.98 32.87
CA GLN A 7 -0.14 11.09 31.58
C GLN A 7 0.59 9.77 31.27
N LEU A 8 -0.12 8.90 30.55
CA LEU A 8 0.33 7.58 30.10
C LEU A 8 1.40 7.71 29.01
N HIS A 9 2.63 8.06 29.38
CA HIS A 9 3.74 8.02 28.46
C HIS A 9 4.11 6.55 28.22
N PRO A 10 4.07 6.06 26.97
CA PRO A 10 4.54 4.72 26.66
C PRO A 10 6.03 4.62 26.99
N PRO A 11 6.54 3.43 27.34
CA PRO A 11 7.96 3.18 27.33
C PRO A 11 8.60 3.66 26.01
N PRO A 12 9.83 4.20 26.02
CA PRO A 12 10.45 4.80 24.83
C PRO A 12 10.44 3.89 23.59
N GLU A 13 10.63 2.58 23.79
CA GLU A 13 10.55 1.56 22.76
C GLU A 13 9.16 1.46 22.09
N ILE A 14 8.08 1.50 22.88
CA ILE A 14 6.70 1.47 22.37
C ILE A 14 6.36 2.78 21.66
N ALA A 15 6.83 3.91 22.18
CA ALA A 15 6.65 5.21 21.55
C ALA A 15 7.32 5.27 20.16
N ALA A 16 8.53 4.72 20.03
CA ALA A 16 9.24 4.63 18.76
C ALA A 16 8.50 3.73 17.74
N ILE A 17 8.02 2.55 18.16
CA ILE A 17 7.23 1.67 17.28
C ILE A 17 5.95 2.38 16.82
N ARG A 18 5.28 3.10 17.72
CA ARG A 18 4.05 3.85 17.39
C ARG A 18 4.28 4.92 16.34
N GLU A 19 5.40 5.64 16.42
CA GLU A 19 5.75 6.64 15.41
C GLU A 19 5.92 5.97 14.03
N LEU A 20 6.66 4.86 13.98
CA LEU A 20 6.89 4.11 12.74
C LEU A 20 5.58 3.57 12.14
N THR A 21 4.71 2.94 12.95
CA THR A 21 3.45 2.33 12.48
C THR A 21 2.46 3.39 11.99
N ARG A 22 2.38 4.54 12.68
CA ARG A 22 1.53 5.66 12.26
C ARG A 22 2.04 6.32 10.99
N TYR A 23 3.35 6.53 10.86
CA TYR A 23 3.91 7.11 9.64
C TYR A 23 3.74 6.17 8.45
N ARG A 24 3.97 4.86 8.64
CA ARG A 24 3.69 3.84 7.63
C ARG A 24 2.25 3.90 7.15
N LYS A 25 1.28 4.00 8.06
CA LYS A 25 -0.14 4.15 7.71
C LYS A 25 -0.37 5.38 6.83
N LYS A 26 0.28 6.51 7.14
CA LYS A 26 0.19 7.73 6.33
C LYS A 26 0.74 7.53 4.92
N LEU A 27 1.88 6.85 4.77
CA LEU A 27 2.44 6.56 3.45
C LEU A 27 1.54 5.62 2.62
N ILE A 28 0.88 4.65 3.26
CA ILE A 28 -0.09 3.78 2.58
C ILE A 28 -1.29 4.59 2.07
N GLU A 29 -1.83 5.50 2.90
CA GLU A 29 -2.91 6.41 2.51
C GLU A 29 -2.50 7.32 1.34
N GLN A 30 -1.27 7.83 1.37
CA GLN A 30 -0.70 8.63 0.27
C GLN A 30 -0.55 7.81 -1.02
N ARG A 31 0.01 6.60 -0.92
CA ARG A 31 0.18 5.71 -2.09
C ARG A 31 -1.16 5.34 -2.73
N ALA A 32 -2.18 5.09 -1.91
CA ALA A 32 -3.54 4.85 -2.41
C ALA A 32 -4.09 6.07 -3.15
N SER A 33 -3.86 7.27 -2.62
CA SER A 33 -4.27 8.52 -3.26
C SER A 33 -3.54 8.74 -4.60
N GLU A 34 -2.25 8.43 -4.69
CA GLU A 34 -1.49 8.54 -5.94
C GLU A 34 -1.93 7.52 -7.00
N LEU A 35 -2.27 6.29 -6.60
CA LEU A 35 -2.87 5.31 -7.50
C LEU A 35 -4.21 5.80 -8.09
N GLN A 36 -5.02 6.50 -7.30
CA GLN A 36 -6.27 7.10 -7.79
C GLN A 36 -6.00 8.26 -8.76
N ARG A 37 -4.94 9.05 -8.56
CA ARG A 37 -4.54 10.10 -9.51
C ARG A 37 -4.06 9.50 -10.82
N LEU A 38 -3.23 8.44 -10.77
CA LEU A 38 -2.82 7.69 -11.95
C LEU A 38 -4.02 7.17 -12.74
N ALA A 39 -5.00 6.56 -12.05
CA ALA A 39 -6.22 6.08 -12.68
C ALA A 39 -6.97 7.21 -13.41
N LYS A 40 -7.13 8.38 -12.78
CA LYS A 40 -7.78 9.54 -13.41
C LYS A 40 -7.06 10.00 -14.69
N VAL A 41 -5.73 10.05 -14.69
CA VAL A 41 -4.96 10.41 -15.89
C VAL A 41 -5.21 9.42 -17.03
N LEU A 42 -5.28 8.12 -16.72
CA LEU A 42 -5.62 7.10 -17.71
C LEU A 42 -7.05 7.28 -18.23
N GLU A 43 -8.01 7.50 -17.34
CA GLU A 43 -9.43 7.69 -17.69
C GLU A 43 -9.66 8.93 -18.56
N ASP A 44 -8.97 10.04 -18.29
CA ASP A 44 -9.03 11.27 -19.09
C ASP A 44 -8.61 11.02 -20.55
N SER A 45 -7.69 10.06 -20.77
CA SER A 45 -7.28 9.62 -22.10
C SER A 45 -8.16 8.50 -22.69
N GLY A 46 -9.16 8.01 -21.95
CA GLY A 46 -10.02 6.91 -22.36
C GLY A 46 -9.42 5.52 -22.15
N ILE A 47 -8.30 5.40 -21.42
CA ILE A 47 -7.69 4.12 -21.04
C ILE A 47 -8.33 3.61 -19.75
N LYS A 48 -8.80 2.36 -19.74
CA LYS A 48 -9.63 1.76 -18.68
C LYS A 48 -9.06 0.43 -18.15
N ILE A 49 -7.74 0.31 -18.02
CA ILE A 49 -7.05 -0.95 -17.62
C ILE A 49 -7.58 -1.48 -16.28
N ASP A 50 -7.89 -0.60 -15.33
CA ASP A 50 -8.45 -0.90 -14.01
C ASP A 50 -9.90 -1.43 -14.00
N SER A 51 -10.60 -1.36 -15.14
CA SER A 51 -11.89 -2.04 -15.31
C SER A 51 -11.75 -3.55 -15.57
N VAL A 52 -10.57 -3.99 -16.02
CA VAL A 52 -10.30 -5.39 -16.41
C VAL A 52 -9.30 -6.06 -15.46
N ALA A 53 -8.24 -5.33 -15.11
CA ALA A 53 -7.23 -5.71 -14.14
C ALA A 53 -7.72 -5.41 -12.71
N SER A 54 -7.31 -6.23 -11.74
CA SER A 54 -7.70 -6.04 -10.34
C SER A 54 -7.10 -4.79 -9.70
N THR A 55 -5.96 -4.33 -10.19
CA THR A 55 -5.27 -3.12 -9.73
C THR A 55 -4.22 -2.68 -10.76
N LEU A 56 -3.96 -1.37 -10.81
CA LEU A 56 -2.88 -0.77 -11.61
C LEU A 56 -1.47 -1.12 -11.11
N THR A 57 -1.36 -1.77 -9.95
CA THR A 57 -0.07 -2.24 -9.39
C THR A 57 0.34 -3.63 -9.85
N THR A 58 -0.51 -4.33 -10.62
CA THR A 58 -0.13 -5.64 -11.19
C THR A 58 0.95 -5.47 -12.25
N LEU A 59 1.81 -6.49 -12.43
CA LEU A 59 2.85 -6.47 -13.47
C LEU A 59 2.26 -6.20 -14.86
N SER A 60 1.15 -6.84 -15.22
CA SER A 60 0.51 -6.59 -16.52
C SER A 60 0.00 -5.17 -16.68
N ALA A 61 -0.65 -4.60 -15.67
CA ALA A 61 -1.10 -3.22 -15.75
C ALA A 61 0.09 -2.25 -15.83
N ARG A 62 1.16 -2.51 -15.06
CA ARG A 62 2.39 -1.72 -15.10
C ARG A 62 3.04 -1.76 -16.48
N ASP A 63 3.24 -2.95 -17.04
CA ASP A 63 3.83 -3.13 -18.38
C ASP A 63 3.03 -2.35 -19.45
N MET A 64 1.70 -2.39 -19.39
CA MET A 64 0.82 -1.65 -20.32
C MET A 64 0.97 -0.13 -20.17
N ILE A 65 1.01 0.39 -18.94
CA ILE A 65 1.18 1.82 -18.69
C ILE A 65 2.58 2.28 -19.12
N GLU A 66 3.61 1.48 -18.85
CA GLU A 66 4.98 1.79 -19.30
C GLU A 66 5.11 1.75 -20.84
N ALA A 67 4.44 0.82 -21.51
CA ALA A 67 4.37 0.80 -22.96
C ALA A 67 3.64 2.02 -23.53
N LEU A 68 2.54 2.46 -22.89
CA LEU A 68 1.87 3.72 -23.20
C LEU A 68 2.82 4.91 -23.01
N ILE A 69 3.57 4.97 -21.90
CA ILE A 69 4.56 6.03 -21.68
C ILE A 69 5.65 6.01 -22.77
N ALA A 70 6.09 4.83 -23.19
CA ALA A 70 7.08 4.62 -24.24
C ALA A 70 6.56 4.87 -25.67
N GLY A 71 5.30 5.26 -25.84
CA GLY A 71 4.73 5.65 -27.13
C GLY A 71 3.93 4.58 -27.85
N GLN A 72 3.72 3.39 -27.26
CA GLN A 72 2.83 2.39 -27.84
C GLN A 72 1.37 2.86 -27.78
N ARG A 73 0.65 2.75 -28.90
CA ARG A 73 -0.76 3.16 -29.02
C ARG A 73 -1.67 2.08 -29.59
N ASP A 74 -1.10 0.97 -30.09
CA ASP A 74 -1.86 -0.18 -30.57
C ASP A 74 -2.47 -0.94 -29.37
N PRO A 75 -3.80 -0.97 -29.23
CA PRO A 75 -4.45 -1.63 -28.11
C PRO A 75 -4.23 -3.14 -28.10
N ALA A 76 -4.02 -3.78 -29.25
CA ALA A 76 -3.74 -5.21 -29.32
C ALA A 76 -2.34 -5.53 -28.79
N VAL A 77 -1.34 -4.69 -29.11
CA VAL A 77 0.02 -4.83 -28.56
C VAL A 77 0.01 -4.63 -27.05
N LEU A 78 -0.72 -3.62 -26.56
CA LEU A 78 -0.86 -3.38 -25.12
C LEU A 78 -1.53 -4.57 -24.42
N ALA A 79 -2.64 -5.07 -24.96
CA ALA A 79 -3.36 -6.19 -24.36
C ALA A 79 -2.53 -7.48 -24.31
N ASP A 80 -1.64 -7.72 -25.27
CA ASP A 80 -0.79 -8.91 -25.29
C ASP A 80 0.29 -8.92 -24.20
N LEU A 81 0.58 -7.78 -23.56
CA LEU A 81 1.41 -7.69 -22.35
C LEU A 81 0.76 -8.34 -21.12
N ALA A 82 -0.51 -8.75 -21.23
CA ALA A 82 -1.19 -9.54 -20.20
C ALA A 82 -0.40 -10.82 -19.84
N ARG A 83 -0.32 -11.11 -18.54
CA ARG A 83 0.39 -12.28 -17.99
C ARG A 83 -0.56 -13.16 -17.18
N GLY A 84 -0.36 -14.47 -17.21
CA GLY A 84 -1.13 -15.43 -16.41
C GLY A 84 -2.63 -15.42 -16.74
N VAL A 85 -3.49 -15.40 -15.72
CA VAL A 85 -4.94 -15.58 -15.86
C VAL A 85 -5.62 -14.45 -16.63
N ILE A 86 -5.10 -13.22 -16.56
CA ILE A 86 -5.71 -12.06 -17.23
C ILE A 86 -5.58 -12.14 -18.77
N ARG A 87 -4.72 -13.01 -19.31
CA ARG A 87 -4.66 -13.27 -20.76
C ARG A 87 -5.99 -13.78 -21.33
N LYS A 88 -6.82 -14.43 -20.51
CA LYS A 88 -8.17 -14.83 -20.92
C LYS A 88 -9.08 -13.64 -21.24
N LYS A 89 -8.71 -12.44 -20.76
CA LYS A 89 -9.43 -11.19 -20.95
C LYS A 89 -8.77 -10.26 -21.98
N ILE A 90 -7.95 -10.79 -22.90
CA ILE A 90 -7.32 -9.99 -23.96
C ILE A 90 -8.35 -9.21 -24.78
N PRO A 91 -9.51 -9.77 -25.19
CA PRO A 91 -10.51 -8.99 -25.92
C PRO A 91 -10.99 -7.76 -25.14
N GLU A 92 -11.26 -7.90 -23.84
CA GLU A 92 -11.66 -6.79 -22.98
C GLU A 92 -10.52 -5.79 -22.74
N LEU A 93 -9.28 -6.27 -22.62
CA LEU A 93 -8.10 -5.41 -22.50
C LEU A 93 -7.84 -4.59 -23.76
N THR A 94 -8.02 -5.18 -24.95
CA THR A 94 -7.91 -4.46 -26.22
C THR A 94 -8.92 -3.31 -26.27
N LEU A 95 -10.16 -3.54 -25.82
CA LEU A 95 -11.17 -2.48 -25.71
C LEU A 95 -10.77 -1.43 -24.65
N ALA A 96 -10.29 -1.87 -23.48
CA ALA A 96 -9.87 -0.99 -22.40
C ALA A 96 -8.66 -0.11 -22.76
N CYS A 97 -7.81 -0.55 -23.69
CA CYS A 97 -6.64 0.18 -24.17
C CYS A 97 -6.93 1.06 -25.41
N ALA A 98 -8.15 1.04 -25.94
CA ALA A 98 -8.54 1.80 -27.12
C ALA A 98 -8.86 3.27 -26.79
N GLY A 99 -7.86 3.99 -26.27
CA GLY A 99 -7.95 5.40 -25.86
C GLY A 99 -7.12 6.36 -26.72
N ARG A 100 -7.22 7.66 -26.42
CA ARG A 100 -6.40 8.75 -26.99
C ARG A 100 -5.31 9.15 -25.98
N PHE A 101 -4.36 8.26 -25.77
CA PHE A 101 -3.20 8.53 -24.92
C PHE A 101 -2.17 9.40 -25.68
N GLY A 102 -1.64 10.42 -25.01
CA GLY A 102 -0.77 11.43 -25.63
C GLY A 102 0.34 11.86 -24.69
N ASP A 103 1.24 12.72 -25.15
CA ASP A 103 2.50 13.02 -24.45
C ASP A 103 2.28 13.66 -23.06
N GLN A 104 1.25 14.50 -22.93
CA GLN A 104 0.90 15.08 -21.63
C GLN A 104 0.44 13.99 -20.63
N HIS A 105 -0.34 13.00 -21.10
CA HIS A 105 -0.72 11.86 -20.26
C HIS A 105 0.51 11.01 -19.91
N ALA A 106 1.43 10.81 -20.85
CA ALA A 106 2.68 10.09 -20.62
C ALA A 106 3.51 10.73 -19.51
N LEU A 107 3.70 12.05 -19.55
CA LEU A 107 4.40 12.81 -18.52
C LEU A 107 3.74 12.63 -17.15
N MET A 108 2.41 12.81 -17.07
CA MET A 108 1.68 12.69 -15.81
C MET A 108 1.71 11.27 -15.24
N CYS A 109 1.53 10.24 -16.08
CA CYS A 109 1.65 8.85 -15.67
C CYS A 109 3.06 8.54 -15.15
N THR A 110 4.11 9.04 -15.82
CA THR A 110 5.51 8.86 -15.38
C THR A 110 5.70 9.40 -13.97
N LEU A 111 5.30 10.65 -13.71
CA LEU A 111 5.45 11.29 -12.39
C LEU A 111 4.66 10.55 -11.30
N HIS A 112 3.44 10.08 -11.60
CA HIS A 112 2.66 9.30 -10.64
C HIS A 112 3.30 7.93 -10.35
N LEU A 113 3.78 7.22 -11.37
CA LEU A 113 4.45 5.94 -11.18
C LEU A 113 5.73 6.08 -10.34
N GLU A 114 6.57 7.07 -10.64
CA GLU A 114 7.77 7.38 -9.84
C GLU A 114 7.43 7.63 -8.37
N HIS A 115 6.38 8.40 -8.09
CA HIS A 115 5.97 8.68 -6.72
C HIS A 115 5.35 7.45 -6.03
N ILE A 116 4.57 6.64 -6.74
CA ILE A 116 4.04 5.37 -6.21
C ILE A 116 5.17 4.43 -5.83
N ASP A 117 6.21 4.34 -6.66
CA ASP A 117 7.38 3.49 -6.42
C ASP A 117 8.19 4.02 -5.24
N HIS A 118 8.42 5.33 -5.16
CA HIS A 118 9.07 5.97 -4.02
C HIS A 118 8.33 5.71 -2.70
N LEU A 119 7.00 5.85 -2.69
CA LEU A 119 6.17 5.57 -1.51
C LEU A 119 6.22 4.08 -1.14
N ALA A 120 6.24 3.18 -2.12
CA ALA A 120 6.38 1.74 -1.88
C ALA A 120 7.73 1.42 -1.20
N ASP A 121 8.83 2.00 -1.67
CA ASP A 121 10.15 1.83 -1.08
C ASP A 121 10.21 2.36 0.36
N MET A 122 9.61 3.53 0.61
CA MET A 122 9.54 4.07 1.97
C MET A 122 8.70 3.19 2.91
N ILE A 123 7.58 2.64 2.43
CA ILE A 123 6.75 1.70 3.19
C ILE A 123 7.57 0.44 3.51
N ALA A 124 8.29 -0.13 2.54
CA ALA A 124 9.11 -1.32 2.75
C ALA A 124 10.23 -1.08 3.77
N ARG A 125 10.87 0.10 3.75
CA ARG A 125 11.87 0.48 4.77
C ARG A 125 11.26 0.59 6.16
N LEU A 126 10.05 1.12 6.28
CA LEU A 126 9.32 1.17 7.55
C LEU A 126 8.88 -0.20 8.00
N ASP A 127 8.44 -1.07 7.09
CA ASP A 127 8.13 -2.48 7.38
C ASP A 127 9.32 -3.15 8.07
N THR A 128 10.51 -3.11 7.43
CA THR A 128 11.74 -3.68 8.02
C THR A 128 12.04 -3.08 9.39
N ARG A 129 11.94 -1.75 9.55
CA ARG A 129 12.26 -1.09 10.81
C ARG A 129 11.27 -1.45 11.93
N ILE A 130 9.99 -1.61 11.59
CA ILE A 130 8.96 -2.06 12.55
C ILE A 130 9.24 -3.51 12.95
N ASP A 131 9.59 -4.37 11.99
CA ASP A 131 9.89 -5.78 12.26
C ASP A 131 11.08 -5.89 13.23
N GLU A 132 12.17 -5.16 12.97
CA GLU A 132 13.32 -5.06 13.89
C GLU A 132 12.94 -4.53 15.28
N ALA A 133 12.19 -3.43 15.35
CA ALA A 133 11.83 -2.79 16.60
C ALA A 133 10.87 -3.64 17.45
N THR A 134 10.14 -4.56 16.82
CA THR A 134 9.17 -5.45 17.48
C THR A 134 9.75 -6.82 17.85
N LEU A 135 10.99 -7.14 17.47
CA LEU A 135 11.67 -8.39 17.85
C LEU A 135 11.64 -8.68 19.37
N PRO A 136 11.85 -7.71 20.28
CA PRO A 136 11.75 -7.96 21.73
C PRO A 136 10.34 -8.41 22.18
N PHE A 137 9.33 -8.19 21.34
CA PHE A 137 7.93 -8.51 21.59
C PHE A 137 7.40 -9.63 20.67
N ALA A 138 8.29 -10.48 20.15
CA ALA A 138 7.93 -11.56 19.23
C ALA A 138 6.88 -12.49 19.85
N GLN A 139 7.02 -12.88 21.12
CA GLN A 139 6.06 -13.74 21.81
C GLN A 139 4.67 -13.09 21.89
N GLN A 140 4.59 -11.81 22.23
CA GLN A 140 3.33 -11.07 22.31
C GLN A 140 2.70 -10.94 20.92
N THR A 141 3.52 -10.73 19.89
CA THR A 141 3.08 -10.66 18.49
C THR A 141 2.49 -11.99 18.03
N GLU A 142 3.16 -13.12 18.32
CA GLU A 142 2.68 -14.47 18.02
C GLU A 142 1.37 -14.78 18.73
N LEU A 143 1.27 -14.47 20.03
CA LEU A 143 0.04 -14.67 20.81
C LEU A 143 -1.12 -13.86 20.22
N LEU A 144 -0.91 -12.58 19.89
CA LEU A 144 -1.94 -11.76 19.25
C LEU A 144 -2.34 -12.30 17.87
N ALA A 145 -1.39 -12.85 17.11
CA ALA A 145 -1.65 -13.45 15.80
C ALA A 145 -2.48 -14.75 15.86
N THR A 146 -2.69 -15.34 17.04
CA THR A 146 -3.64 -16.46 17.22
C THR A 146 -5.10 -16.02 17.15
N ILE A 147 -5.37 -14.73 17.32
CA ILE A 147 -6.73 -14.19 17.26
C ILE A 147 -7.18 -14.15 15.79
N PRO A 148 -8.33 -14.76 15.43
CA PRO A 148 -8.83 -14.73 14.07
C PRO A 148 -8.97 -13.31 13.52
N GLY A 149 -8.34 -13.05 12.37
CA GLY A 149 -8.33 -11.73 11.73
C GLY A 149 -7.18 -10.80 12.15
N ILE A 150 -6.33 -11.21 13.10
CA ILE A 150 -5.12 -10.48 13.49
C ILE A 150 -3.90 -11.16 12.87
N GLY A 151 -3.31 -10.52 11.87
CA GLY A 151 -2.00 -10.91 11.35
C GLY A 151 -0.87 -10.21 12.10
N GLU A 152 0.37 -10.62 11.83
CA GLU A 152 1.59 -10.08 12.45
C GLU A 152 1.65 -8.54 12.44
N ARG A 153 1.42 -7.89 11.29
CA ARG A 153 1.42 -6.43 11.17
C ARG A 153 0.34 -5.78 12.04
N ALA A 154 -0.83 -6.40 12.16
CA ALA A 154 -1.90 -5.90 13.02
C ALA A 154 -1.53 -6.05 14.50
N ALA A 155 -0.90 -7.16 14.88
CA ALA A 155 -0.38 -7.38 16.23
C ALA A 155 0.69 -6.35 16.62
N GLN A 156 1.64 -6.06 15.73
CA GLN A 156 2.65 -5.00 15.94
C GLN A 156 2.00 -3.62 16.15
N VAL A 157 0.97 -3.29 15.36
CA VAL A 157 0.20 -2.05 15.53
C VAL A 157 -0.49 -2.01 16.89
N ILE A 158 -1.12 -3.11 17.31
CA ILE A 158 -1.76 -3.23 18.63
C ILE A 158 -0.73 -2.95 19.72
N ILE A 159 0.41 -3.67 19.72
CA ILE A 159 1.50 -3.47 20.68
C ILE A 159 1.96 -2.00 20.70
N SER A 160 2.06 -1.35 19.54
CA SER A 160 2.47 0.05 19.45
C SER A 160 1.47 1.04 20.09
N GLU A 161 0.18 0.71 20.08
CA GLU A 161 -0.86 1.59 20.62
C GLU A 161 -1.13 1.33 22.10
N ILE A 162 -1.23 0.06 22.52
CA ILE A 162 -1.62 -0.30 23.89
C ILE A 162 -0.44 -0.72 24.80
N GLY A 163 0.74 -1.01 24.23
CA GLY A 163 1.88 -1.57 24.95
C GLY A 163 1.71 -3.05 25.30
N ILE A 164 2.64 -3.59 26.10
CA ILE A 164 2.66 -5.01 26.51
C ILE A 164 2.23 -5.25 27.96
N ASP A 165 2.05 -4.19 28.75
CA ASP A 165 1.69 -4.29 30.16
C ASP A 165 0.18 -4.53 30.33
N MET A 166 -0.18 -5.81 30.46
CA MET A 166 -1.57 -6.25 30.64
C MET A 166 -2.06 -6.15 32.09
N SER A 167 -1.19 -5.83 33.06
CA SER A 167 -1.58 -5.65 34.48
C SER A 167 -2.50 -4.44 34.70
N ARG A 168 -2.59 -3.57 33.68
CA ARG A 168 -3.49 -2.41 33.61
C ARG A 168 -4.95 -2.80 33.39
N PHE A 169 -5.22 -4.04 32.99
CA PHE A 169 -6.57 -4.56 32.82
C PHE A 169 -6.98 -5.40 34.03
N PRO A 170 -8.22 -5.25 34.54
CA PRO A 170 -8.73 -6.10 35.61
C PRO A 170 -8.71 -7.57 35.20
N THR A 171 -8.23 -8.44 36.08
CA THR A 171 -8.36 -9.89 35.88
C THR A 171 -9.82 -10.30 36.10
N ALA A 172 -10.33 -11.23 35.31
CA ALA A 172 -11.66 -11.78 35.51
C ALA A 172 -11.78 -12.40 36.92
N ALA A 173 -12.90 -12.13 37.59
CA ALA A 173 -13.25 -12.70 38.88
C ALA A 173 -13.79 -14.13 38.74
#